data_AF-A0A944C8B1-F1
#
_entry.id   AF-A0A944C8B1-F1
#
_cell.length_a   1.000
_cell.length_b   1.000
_cell.length_c   1.000
_cell.angle_alpha   90.00
_cell.angle_beta   90.00
_cell.angle_gamma   90.00
#
_symmetry.space_group_name_H-M   'P 1'
#
loop_
_entity.id
_entity.type
_entity.pdbx_description
1 polymer ?
#
loop_
_entity_poly.entity_id
_entity_poly.type
_entity_poly.pdbx_seq_one_letter_code
_entity_poly.pdbx_strand_id
1 'polypeptide(L)'
;MNSEELGRRIKEARLAKNMTQSELVGTFITRNMLSRIESGNACPSVKTLEYLAQRLELPAGSLMADSEPESEEENRDAQLLLKSKKLYIDKKYESAVDTSRELIGGEFSDEAQAILARSFLALSDRAMQNGDTAAAAKFAKEALGYADKGIYKSREIAVDASIRLSEIAEGK
;
A
#
# COMPACT_ATOMS: atom_id res chain seq x y z
N MET A 1 -3.08 5.80 18.69
CA MET A 1 -3.32 4.73 19.68
C MET A 1 -4.78 4.66 20.04
N ASN A 2 -5.57 3.94 19.23
CA ASN A 2 -6.96 3.65 19.58
C ASN A 2 -6.97 2.65 20.75
N SER A 3 -7.20 3.15 21.97
CA SER A 3 -7.18 2.34 23.20
C SER A 3 -8.26 1.25 23.20
N GLU A 4 -9.35 1.43 22.45
CA GLU A 4 -10.41 0.43 22.28
C GLU A 4 -9.98 -0.73 21.38
N GLU A 5 -9.29 -0.47 20.25
CA GLU A 5 -8.66 -1.52 19.42
C GLU A 5 -7.70 -2.36 20.26
N LEU A 6 -6.80 -1.68 20.97
CA LEU A 6 -5.80 -2.32 21.80
C LEU A 6 -6.44 -3.24 22.84
N GLY A 7 -7.46 -2.72 23.53
CA GLY A 7 -8.24 -3.48 24.51
C GLY A 7 -8.90 -4.72 23.90
N ARG A 8 -9.50 -4.57 22.72
CA ARG A 8 -10.15 -5.67 21.99
C ARG A 8 -9.14 -6.75 21.60
N ARG A 9 -7.99 -6.38 21.02
CA ARG A 9 -6.94 -7.32 20.61
C ARG A 9 -6.36 -8.09 21.80
N ILE A 10 -6.13 -7.42 22.93
CA ILE A 10 -5.66 -8.07 24.16
C ILE A 10 -6.71 -9.08 24.64
N LYS A 11 -7.98 -8.72 24.62
CA LYS A 11 -9.09 -9.60 25.01
C LYS A 11 -9.22 -10.81 24.08
N GLU A 12 -9.15 -10.60 22.77
CA GLU A 12 -9.21 -11.67 21.76
C GLU A 12 -8.04 -12.64 21.91
N ALA A 13 -6.81 -12.14 22.00
CA ALA A 13 -5.62 -12.96 22.21
C ALA A 13 -5.71 -13.77 23.52
N ARG A 14 -6.21 -13.15 24.59
CA ARG A 14 -6.43 -13.82 25.87
C ARG A 14 -7.43 -14.98 25.74
N LEU A 15 -8.56 -14.73 25.06
CA LEU A 15 -9.61 -15.73 24.85
C LEU A 15 -9.15 -16.85 23.92
N ALA A 16 -8.37 -16.55 22.87
CA ALA A 16 -7.77 -17.55 21.99
C ALA A 16 -6.85 -18.52 22.74
N LYS A 17 -6.22 -18.06 23.83
CA LYS A 17 -5.40 -18.87 24.74
C LYS A 17 -6.16 -19.48 25.91
N ASN A 18 -7.49 -19.33 25.96
CA ASN A 18 -8.34 -19.78 27.07
C ASN A 18 -7.89 -19.26 28.45
N MET A 19 -7.29 -18.08 28.50
CA MET A 19 -6.81 -17.47 29.74
C MET A 19 -7.90 -16.60 30.37
N THR A 20 -8.01 -16.62 31.69
CA THR A 20 -8.77 -15.65 32.47
C THR A 20 -7.97 -14.34 32.62
N GLN A 21 -8.65 -13.24 32.94
CA GLN A 21 -7.97 -11.97 33.23
C GLN A 21 -6.96 -12.14 34.38
N SER A 22 -7.30 -12.90 35.42
CA SER A 22 -6.41 -13.17 36.56
C SER A 22 -5.15 -13.93 36.16
N GLU A 23 -5.26 -14.87 35.21
CA GLU A 23 -4.11 -15.62 34.70
C GLU A 23 -3.21 -14.77 33.81
N LEU A 24 -3.79 -13.88 33.00
CA LEU A 24 -3.00 -12.99 32.14
C LEU A 24 -2.22 -11.96 32.96
N VAL A 25 -2.83 -11.35 33.98
CA VAL A 25 -2.18 -10.31 34.78
C VAL A 25 -1.06 -10.84 35.68
N GLY A 26 -1.16 -12.06 36.20
CA GLY A 26 -0.19 -12.62 37.13
C GLY A 26 0.03 -11.70 38.34
N THR A 27 1.29 -11.32 38.59
CA THR A 27 1.69 -10.43 39.71
C THR A 27 2.05 -9.01 39.29
N PHE A 28 2.12 -8.73 37.98
CA PHE A 28 2.64 -7.45 37.47
C PHE A 28 1.60 -6.33 37.46
N ILE A 29 0.34 -6.66 37.15
CA ILE A 29 -0.80 -5.73 37.20
C ILE A 29 -1.99 -6.39 37.92
N THR A 30 -3.02 -5.60 38.23
CA THR A 30 -4.24 -6.12 38.85
C THR A 30 -5.27 -6.48 37.78
N ARG A 31 -6.14 -7.44 38.10
CA ARG A 31 -7.28 -7.82 37.23
C ARG A 31 -8.12 -6.59 36.84
N ASN A 32 -8.35 -5.66 37.77
CA ASN A 32 -9.12 -4.45 37.50
C ASN A 32 -8.42 -3.53 36.47
N MET A 33 -7.08 -3.41 36.55
CA MET A 33 -6.33 -2.68 35.53
C MET A 33 -6.48 -3.32 34.15
N LEU A 34 -6.34 -4.65 34.04
CA LEU A 34 -6.56 -5.35 32.78
C LEU A 34 -7.99 -5.19 32.27
N SER A 35 -9.00 -5.24 33.14
CA SER A 35 -10.40 -5.02 32.74
C SER A 35 -10.60 -3.64 32.13
N ARG A 36 -9.97 -2.58 32.68
CA ARG A 36 -10.06 -1.24 32.10
C ARG A 36 -9.33 -1.12 30.77
N ILE A 37 -8.18 -1.81 30.63
CA ILE A 37 -7.43 -1.89 29.37
C ILE A 37 -8.25 -2.61 28.29
N GLU A 38 -8.78 -3.80 28.58
CA GLU A 38 -9.61 -4.59 27.67
C GLU A 38 -10.89 -3.87 27.22
N SER A 39 -11.37 -2.90 28.02
CA SER A 39 -12.56 -2.10 27.71
C SER A 39 -12.23 -0.76 27.04
N GLY A 40 -10.96 -0.48 26.72
CA GLY A 40 -10.51 0.80 26.15
C GLY A 40 -10.51 1.98 27.12
N ASN A 41 -10.93 1.80 28.37
CA ASN A 41 -11.04 2.84 29.40
C ASN A 41 -9.71 3.22 30.06
N ALA A 42 -8.62 2.51 29.76
CA ALA A 42 -7.29 2.82 30.27
C ALA A 42 -6.22 2.47 29.24
N CYS A 43 -5.30 3.41 29.00
CA CYS A 43 -4.12 3.16 28.19
C CYS A 43 -3.00 2.56 29.06
N PRO A 44 -2.48 1.37 28.75
CA PRO A 44 -1.37 0.78 29.48
C PRO A 44 -0.07 1.54 29.23
N SER A 45 0.86 1.50 30.19
CA SER A 45 2.24 1.93 29.93
C SER A 45 2.94 0.96 28.97
N VAL A 46 3.99 1.41 28.29
CA VAL A 46 4.83 0.55 27.41
C VAL A 46 5.28 -0.72 28.14
N LYS A 47 5.72 -0.57 29.40
CA LYS A 47 6.16 -1.70 30.23
C LYS A 47 5.04 -2.70 30.53
N THR A 48 3.83 -2.21 30.77
CA THR A 48 2.64 -3.06 30.94
C THR A 48 2.29 -3.77 29.65
N LEU A 49 2.41 -3.08 28.53
CA LEU A 49 2.11 -3.64 27.21
C LEU A 49 3.10 -4.74 26.83
N GLU A 50 4.40 -4.54 27.04
CA GLU A 50 5.45 -5.55 26.83
C GLU A 50 5.19 -6.80 27.68
N TYR A 51 4.84 -6.61 28.95
CA TYR A 51 4.50 -7.73 29.84
C TYR A 51 3.30 -8.53 29.32
N LEU A 52 2.23 -7.85 28.91
CA LEU A 52 1.05 -8.51 28.35
C LEU A 52 1.37 -9.22 27.03
N ALA A 53 2.16 -8.59 26.15
CA ALA A 53 2.60 -9.17 24.88
C ALA A 53 3.41 -10.46 25.12
N GLN A 54 4.35 -10.44 26.08
CA GLN A 54 5.14 -11.60 26.45
C GLN A 54 4.27 -12.75 26.96
N ARG A 55 3.28 -12.47 27.82
CA ARG A 55 2.35 -13.48 28.36
C ARG A 55 1.41 -14.05 27.29
N LEU A 56 1.03 -13.22 26.33
CA LEU A 56 0.22 -13.62 25.18
C LEU A 56 1.06 -14.27 24.07
N GLU A 57 2.39 -14.30 24.20
CA GLU A 57 3.35 -14.72 23.17
C GLU A 57 3.13 -14.00 21.84
N LEU A 58 2.80 -12.72 21.90
CA LEU A 58 2.64 -11.85 20.75
C LEU A 58 3.79 -10.85 20.67
N PRO A 59 4.24 -10.47 19.46
CA PRO A 59 5.14 -9.34 19.30
C PRO A 59 4.47 -8.07 19.84
N ALA A 60 5.15 -7.27 20.66
CA ALA A 60 4.58 -6.03 21.20
C ALA A 60 4.04 -5.10 20.08
N GLY A 61 4.70 -5.11 18.92
CA GLY A 61 4.26 -4.38 17.72
C GLY A 61 2.88 -4.77 17.18
N SER A 62 2.41 -6.02 17.38
CA SER A 62 1.08 -6.44 16.90
C SER A 62 -0.06 -5.86 17.75
N LEU A 63 0.21 -5.60 19.03
CA LEU A 63 -0.72 -4.90 19.92
C LEU A 63 -0.70 -3.39 19.69
N MET A 64 0.46 -2.86 19.29
CA MET A 64 0.67 -1.43 19.02
C MET A 64 0.26 -0.98 17.62
N ALA A 65 -0.08 -1.89 16.72
CA ALA A 65 -0.47 -1.52 15.36
C ALA A 65 -1.71 -0.62 15.43
N ASP A 66 -1.47 0.69 15.32
CA ASP A 66 -2.45 1.73 15.02
C ASP A 66 -2.93 1.50 13.60
N SER A 67 -3.72 0.46 13.44
CA SER A 67 -4.65 0.42 12.34
C SER A 67 -5.96 0.93 12.93
N GLU A 68 -6.28 2.20 12.63
CA GLU A 68 -7.62 2.43 12.10
C GLU A 68 -7.91 1.26 11.14
N PRO A 69 -9.09 0.63 11.16
CA PRO A 69 -9.40 -0.30 10.10
C PRO A 69 -9.41 0.53 8.81
N GLU A 70 -8.24 0.69 8.19
CA GLU A 70 -8.11 0.96 6.78
C GLU A 70 -9.09 -0.02 6.18
N SER A 71 -10.09 0.51 5.46
CA SER A 71 -11.09 -0.34 4.85
C SER A 71 -10.37 -1.47 4.08
N GLU A 72 -10.97 -2.66 4.00
CA GLU A 72 -10.34 -3.76 3.26
C GLU A 72 -9.94 -3.33 1.83
N GLU A 73 -10.66 -2.35 1.28
CA GLU A 73 -10.37 -1.65 0.02
C GLU A 73 -9.12 -0.75 0.11
N GLU A 74 -8.97 0.10 1.12
CA GLU A 74 -7.76 0.93 1.33
C GLU A 74 -6.50 0.06 1.48
N ASN A 75 -6.59 -1.02 2.26
CA ASN A 75 -5.46 -1.95 2.45
C ASN A 75 -5.14 -2.71 1.15
N ARG A 76 -6.16 -3.10 0.38
CA ARG A 76 -5.99 -3.71 -0.94
C ARG A 76 -5.32 -2.75 -1.90
N ASP A 77 -5.77 -1.51 -1.99
CA ASP A 77 -5.27 -0.52 -2.93
C ASP A 77 -3.84 -0.09 -2.59
N ALA A 78 -3.51 0.04 -1.30
CA ALA A 78 -2.14 0.26 -0.84
C ALA A 78 -1.21 -0.91 -1.22
N GLN A 79 -1.67 -2.17 -1.07
CA GLN A 79 -0.92 -3.35 -1.50
C GLN A 79 -0.74 -3.40 -3.02
N LEU A 80 -1.78 -3.06 -3.79
CA LEU A 80 -1.71 -2.98 -5.25
C LEU A 80 -0.73 -1.91 -5.70
N LEU A 81 -0.71 -0.75 -5.03
CA LEU A 81 0.25 0.31 -5.34
C LEU A 81 1.69 -0.15 -5.08
N LEU A 82 1.94 -0.81 -3.94
CA LEU A 82 3.26 -1.36 -3.63
C LEU A 82 3.69 -2.41 -4.67
N LYS A 83 2.77 -3.29 -5.05
CA LYS A 83 3.00 -4.30 -6.10
C LYS A 83 3.31 -3.64 -7.44
N SER A 84 2.57 -2.62 -7.83
CA SER A 84 2.80 -1.88 -9.08
C SER A 84 4.18 -1.23 -9.10
N LYS A 85 4.57 -0.53 -8.01
CA LYS A 85 5.91 0.07 -7.87
C LYS A 85 7.01 -0.98 -8.03
N LYS A 86 6.85 -2.14 -7.39
CA LYS A 86 7.81 -3.25 -7.50
C LYS A 86 7.92 -3.77 -8.92
N LEU A 87 6.79 -4.01 -9.60
CA LEU A 87 6.76 -4.46 -10.99
C LEU A 87 7.45 -3.47 -11.94
N TYR A 88 7.24 -2.16 -11.71
CA TYR A 88 7.91 -1.11 -12.48
C TYR A 88 9.43 -1.12 -12.26
N ILE A 89 9.89 -1.21 -11.01
CA ILE A 89 11.32 -1.30 -10.67
C ILE A 89 11.96 -2.54 -11.31
N ASP A 90 11.25 -3.67 -11.29
CA ASP A 90 11.65 -4.94 -11.91
C ASP A 90 11.56 -4.89 -13.46
N LYS A 91 11.21 -3.74 -14.06
CA LYS A 91 11.02 -3.52 -15.50
C LYS A 91 9.97 -4.41 -16.15
N LYS A 92 9.03 -4.93 -15.35
CA LYS A 92 7.86 -5.70 -15.81
C LYS A 92 6.71 -4.74 -16.12
N TYR A 93 6.92 -3.90 -17.13
CA TYR A 93 6.05 -2.76 -17.42
C TYR A 93 4.63 -3.18 -17.79
N GLU A 94 4.44 -4.28 -18.52
CA GLU A 94 3.13 -4.79 -18.88
C GLU A 94 2.30 -5.14 -17.63
N SER A 95 2.90 -5.89 -16.69
CA SER A 95 2.23 -6.24 -15.43
C SER A 95 2.03 -5.05 -14.50
N ALA A 96 2.96 -4.08 -14.52
CA ALA A 96 2.81 -2.83 -13.78
C ALA A 96 1.62 -2.01 -14.29
N VAL A 97 1.43 -1.95 -15.61
CA VAL A 97 0.27 -1.30 -16.25
C VAL A 97 -1.04 -1.95 -15.79
N ASP A 98 -1.13 -3.28 -15.86
CA ASP A 98 -2.35 -3.99 -15.48
C ASP A 98 -2.71 -3.74 -14.02
N THR A 99 -1.72 -3.81 -13.13
CA THR A 99 -1.93 -3.58 -11.69
C THR A 99 -2.30 -2.12 -11.41
N SER A 100 -1.65 -1.14 -12.05
CA SER A 100 -1.96 0.28 -11.85
C SER A 100 -3.34 0.69 -12.36
N ARG A 101 -3.88 0.03 -13.38
CA ARG A 101 -5.21 0.36 -13.91
C ARG A 101 -6.32 0.12 -12.88
N GLU A 102 -6.15 -0.86 -12.00
CA GLU A 102 -7.11 -1.16 -10.93
C GLU A 102 -7.22 -0.04 -9.90
N LEU A 103 -6.20 0.81 -9.78
CA LEU A 103 -6.14 1.92 -8.82
C LEU A 103 -6.74 3.23 -9.36
N ILE A 104 -7.16 3.25 -10.63
CA ILE A 104 -7.71 4.45 -11.25
C ILE A 104 -9.10 4.75 -10.72
N GLY A 105 -9.29 5.97 -10.23
CA GLY A 105 -10.53 6.41 -9.59
C GLY A 105 -10.58 6.17 -8.08
N GLY A 106 -9.58 5.51 -7.51
CA GLY A 106 -9.38 5.38 -6.05
C GLY A 106 -8.43 6.44 -5.49
N GLU A 107 -8.06 6.27 -4.21
CA GLU A 107 -7.20 7.19 -3.46
C GLU A 107 -5.80 7.35 -4.09
N PHE A 108 -5.23 6.25 -4.58
CA PHE A 108 -3.90 6.22 -5.23
C PHE A 108 -3.95 6.46 -6.75
N SER A 109 -5.02 7.07 -7.25
CA SER A 109 -5.19 7.30 -8.69
C SER A 109 -4.08 8.16 -9.27
N ASP A 110 -3.58 9.16 -8.52
CA ASP A 110 -2.51 10.03 -8.98
C ASP A 110 -1.18 9.24 -9.14
N GLU A 111 -0.78 8.45 -8.16
CA GLU A 111 0.42 7.61 -8.23
C GLU A 111 0.30 6.57 -9.35
N ALA A 112 -0.88 5.97 -9.49
CA ALA A 112 -1.16 5.00 -10.54
C ALA A 112 -1.02 5.62 -11.94
N GLN A 113 -1.53 6.84 -12.15
CA GLN A 113 -1.38 7.58 -13.40
C GLN A 113 0.10 7.86 -13.71
N ALA A 114 0.89 8.27 -12.70
CA ALA A 114 2.32 8.49 -12.88
C ALA A 114 3.08 7.21 -13.26
N ILE A 115 2.75 6.08 -12.62
CA ILE A 115 3.36 4.78 -12.94
C ILE A 115 2.94 4.33 -14.34
N LEU A 116 1.67 4.50 -14.73
CA LEU A 116 1.18 4.19 -16.07
C LEU A 116 1.91 5.00 -17.13
N ALA A 117 2.03 6.32 -16.95
CA ALA A 117 2.70 7.21 -17.89
C ALA A 117 4.15 6.75 -18.14
N ARG A 118 4.90 6.46 -17.07
CA ARG A 118 6.28 5.96 -17.17
C ARG A 118 6.38 4.56 -17.79
N SER A 119 5.47 3.67 -17.41
CA SER A 119 5.45 2.29 -17.92
C SER A 119 5.16 2.27 -19.42
N PHE A 120 4.19 3.05 -19.89
CA PHE A 120 3.88 3.16 -21.31
C PHE A 120 4.99 3.80 -22.11
N LEU A 121 5.70 4.79 -21.57
CA LEU A 121 6.86 5.35 -22.25
C LEU A 121 7.96 4.28 -22.45
N ALA A 122 8.27 3.50 -21.40
CA ALA A 122 9.23 2.41 -21.49
C ALA A 122 8.79 1.28 -22.46
N LEU A 123 7.49 0.97 -22.50
CA LEU A 123 6.94 0.03 -23.48
C LEU A 123 7.03 0.57 -24.91
N SER A 124 6.81 1.87 -25.11
CA SER A 124 7.01 2.53 -26.40
C SER A 124 8.45 2.41 -26.87
N ASP A 125 9.43 2.71 -26.00
CA ASP A 125 10.85 2.57 -26.30
C ASP A 125 11.21 1.12 -26.68
N ARG A 126 10.66 0.13 -25.96
CA ARG A 126 10.89 -1.29 -26.25
C ARG A 126 10.29 -1.70 -27.59
N ALA A 127 9.09 -1.22 -27.90
CA ALA A 127 8.44 -1.48 -29.19
C ALA A 127 9.21 -0.85 -30.35
N MET A 128 9.75 0.36 -30.17
CA MET A 128 10.66 1.00 -31.13
C MET A 128 11.90 0.13 -31.40
N GLN A 129 12.55 -0.35 -30.34
CA GLN A 129 13.73 -1.23 -30.47
C GLN A 129 13.42 -2.54 -31.22
N ASN A 130 12.20 -3.04 -31.08
CA ASN A 130 11.75 -4.24 -31.77
C ASN A 130 11.24 -3.97 -33.21
N GLY A 131 11.21 -2.71 -33.65
CA GLY A 131 10.69 -2.30 -34.96
C GLY A 131 9.17 -2.30 -35.08
N ASP A 132 8.43 -2.48 -33.98
CA ASP A 132 6.97 -2.40 -33.97
C ASP A 132 6.51 -0.96 -33.73
N THR A 133 6.54 -0.18 -34.82
CA THR A 133 6.18 1.24 -34.81
C THR A 133 4.70 1.47 -34.47
N ALA A 134 3.83 0.50 -34.79
CA ALA A 134 2.40 0.58 -34.48
C ALA A 134 2.15 0.46 -32.98
N ALA A 135 2.76 -0.54 -32.32
CA ALA A 135 2.70 -0.68 -30.87
C ALA A 135 3.39 0.49 -30.16
N ALA A 136 4.54 0.95 -30.68
CA ALA A 136 5.25 2.09 -30.13
C ALA A 136 4.39 3.36 -30.11
N ALA A 137 3.71 3.67 -31.21
CA ALA A 137 2.84 4.83 -31.30
C ALA A 137 1.63 4.72 -30.37
N LYS A 138 1.06 3.51 -30.24
CA LYS A 138 -0.01 3.25 -29.30
C LYS A 138 0.43 3.54 -27.87
N PHE A 139 1.57 3.00 -27.45
CA PHE A 139 2.08 3.20 -26.10
C PHE A 139 2.49 4.65 -25.83
N ALA A 140 3.09 5.36 -26.79
CA ALA A 140 3.42 6.78 -26.62
C ALA A 140 2.16 7.65 -26.43
N LYS A 141 1.06 7.36 -27.15
CA LYS A 141 -0.23 8.05 -26.94
C LYS A 141 -0.79 7.81 -25.54
N GLU A 142 -0.76 6.57 -25.07
CA GLU A 142 -1.18 6.23 -23.70
C GLU A 142 -0.32 6.97 -22.67
N ALA A 143 1.01 6.96 -22.84
CA ALA A 143 1.94 7.66 -21.97
C ALA A 143 1.61 9.15 -21.86
N LEU A 144 1.38 9.82 -22.99
CA LEU A 144 0.97 11.22 -23.05
C LEU A 144 -0.37 11.46 -22.33
N GLY A 145 -1.34 10.57 -22.55
CA GLY A 145 -2.67 10.67 -21.94
C GLY A 145 -2.66 10.56 -20.41
N TYR A 146 -1.71 9.83 -19.83
CA TYR A 146 -1.54 9.75 -18.37
C TYR A 146 -0.58 10.81 -17.82
N ALA A 147 0.39 11.27 -18.61
CA ALA A 147 1.39 12.26 -18.19
C ALA A 147 0.81 13.64 -17.86
N ASP A 148 -0.36 13.98 -18.41
CA ASP A 148 -1.03 15.28 -18.17
C ASP A 148 -2.16 15.19 -17.12
N LYS A 149 -2.32 14.05 -16.45
CA LYS A 149 -3.38 13.83 -15.45
C LYS A 149 -2.83 13.92 -14.03
N GLY A 150 -3.72 14.36 -13.13
CA GLY A 150 -3.49 14.28 -11.69
C GLY A 150 -2.46 15.28 -11.14
N ILE A 151 -2.15 15.08 -9.85
CA ILE A 151 -1.17 15.89 -9.09
C ILE A 151 0.25 15.64 -9.59
N TYR A 152 0.57 14.40 -9.97
CA TYR A 152 1.91 14.00 -10.45
C TYR A 152 2.11 14.12 -11.97
N LYS A 153 1.33 14.98 -12.63
CA LYS A 153 1.53 15.29 -14.05
C LYS A 153 3.00 15.64 -14.34
N SER A 154 3.54 15.09 -15.41
CA SER A 154 4.96 15.21 -15.77
C SER A 154 5.12 15.76 -17.18
N ARG A 155 5.59 17.01 -17.26
CA ARG A 155 5.92 17.65 -18.54
C ARG A 155 7.04 16.91 -19.27
N GLU A 156 8.01 16.36 -18.54
CA GLU A 156 9.10 15.58 -19.11
C GLU A 156 8.56 14.37 -19.89
N ILE A 157 7.70 13.56 -19.27
CA ILE A 157 7.10 12.39 -19.91
C ILE A 157 6.22 12.80 -21.10
N ALA A 158 5.47 13.90 -20.97
CA ALA A 158 4.66 14.41 -22.07
C ALA A 158 5.50 14.85 -23.28
N VAL A 159 6.65 15.49 -23.03
CA VAL A 159 7.60 15.89 -24.08
C VAL A 159 8.21 14.64 -24.73
N ASP A 160 8.71 13.69 -23.94
CA ASP A 160 9.32 12.47 -24.47
C ASP A 160 8.33 11.65 -25.30
N ALA A 161 7.10 11.49 -24.82
CA ALA A 161 6.04 10.81 -25.56
C ALA A 161 5.69 11.54 -26.87
N SER A 162 5.70 12.87 -26.88
CA SER A 162 5.46 13.67 -28.08
C SER A 162 6.59 13.51 -29.11
N ILE A 163 7.84 13.53 -28.65
CA ILE A 163 9.02 13.30 -29.50
C ILE A 163 8.92 11.92 -30.15
N ARG A 164 8.60 10.88 -29.37
CA ARG A 164 8.42 9.51 -29.90
C ARG A 164 7.36 9.43 -30.98
N LEU A 165 6.23 10.11 -30.79
CA LEU A 165 5.18 10.16 -31.81
C LEU A 165 5.64 10.85 -33.09
N SER A 166 6.46 11.91 -32.98
CA SER A 166 7.07 12.57 -34.13
C SER A 166 8.08 11.66 -34.85
N GLU A 167 8.96 10.98 -34.12
CA GLU A 167 9.95 10.03 -34.69
C GLU A 167 9.25 8.93 -35.50
N ILE A 168 8.18 8.36 -34.95
CA ILE A 168 7.40 7.31 -35.63
C ILE A 168 6.70 7.85 -36.88
N ALA A 169 6.16 9.08 -36.82
CA ALA A 169 5.51 9.71 -37.98
C ALA A 169 6.51 10.04 -39.10
N GLU A 170 7.76 10.34 -38.75
CA GLU A 170 8.87 10.58 -39.69
C GLU A 170 9.50 9.29 -40.25
N GLY A 171 9.13 8.12 -39.72
CA GLY A 171 9.65 6.82 -40.16
C GLY A 171 11.11 6.58 -39.82
N LYS A 172 11.60 7.19 -38.73
CA LYS A 172 12.98 7.06 -38.23
C LYS A 172 13.11 6.07 -37.09
#